data_AF-A0A1F8MWA3-F1
#
_entry.id   AF-A0A1F8MWA3-F1
#
_cell.length_a   1.000
_cell.length_b   1.000
_cell.length_c   1.000
_cell.angle_alpha   90.00
_cell.angle_beta   90.00
_cell.angle_gamma   90.00
#
_symmetry.space_group_name_H-M   'P 1'
#
loop_
_entity.id
_entity.type
_entity.pdbx_description
1 polymer ?
#
loop_
_entity_poly.entity_id
_entity_poly.type
_entity_poly.pdbx_seq_one_letter_code
_entity_poly.pdbx_strand_id
1 'polypeptide(L)'
;MKILVLTQGPYGERIARNLRENAPDWEIKEIPLPKRLPQLIEDPEEFLPENIPQAGLLLAAGESPGAAQLIPEFAKRSEARGVIAPVDNSAWLPPGVWRIS
;
A
#
# COMPACT_ATOMS: atom_id res chain seq x y z
N MET A 1 3.67 -17.05 -0.73
CA MET A 1 3.16 -15.96 0.16
C MET A 1 2.37 -14.97 -0.67
N LYS A 2 1.25 -14.41 -0.20
CA LYS A 2 0.45 -13.41 -0.95
C LYS A 2 0.82 -11.99 -0.51
N ILE A 3 1.28 -11.17 -1.44
CA ILE A 3 1.65 -9.77 -1.18
C ILE A 3 0.81 -8.88 -2.07
N LEU A 4 0.22 -7.84 -1.49
CA LEU A 4 -0.41 -6.74 -2.23
C LEU A 4 0.54 -5.55 -2.22
N VAL A 5 0.91 -5.05 -3.39
CA VAL A 5 1.75 -3.86 -3.55
C VAL A 5 0.87 -2.71 -4.02
N LEU A 6 0.81 -1.63 -3.24
CA LEU A 6 0.23 -0.36 -3.68
C LEU A 6 1.32 0.44 -4.36
N THR A 7 1.11 0.87 -5.60
CA THR A 7 2.12 1.63 -6.36
C THR A 7 1.59 3.02 -6.70
N GLN A 8 2.44 4.04 -6.57
CA GLN A 8 2.08 5.41 -6.97
C GLN A 8 3.23 6.08 -7.71
N GLY A 9 3.61 5.52 -8.86
CA GLY A 9 4.69 6.04 -9.69
C GLY A 9 5.75 5.00 -10.01
N PRO A 10 6.80 5.40 -10.74
CA PRO A 10 7.82 4.47 -11.26
C PRO A 10 8.61 3.74 -10.18
N TYR A 11 8.73 4.31 -8.98
CA TYR A 11 9.46 3.68 -7.89
C TYR A 11 8.71 2.46 -7.35
N GLY A 12 7.42 2.61 -7.04
CA GLY A 12 6.56 1.50 -6.62
C GLY A 12 6.46 0.40 -7.69
N GLU A 13 6.29 0.78 -8.96
CA GLU A 13 6.25 -0.16 -10.09
C GLU A 13 7.54 -0.98 -10.21
N ARG A 14 8.71 -0.35 -9.98
CA ARG A 14 10.00 -1.06 -9.94
C ARG A 14 10.07 -2.06 -8.80
N ILE A 15 9.56 -1.73 -7.61
CA ILE A 15 9.51 -2.65 -6.48
C ILE A 15 8.63 -3.85 -6.82
N ALA A 16 7.42 -3.63 -7.31
CA ALA A 16 6.50 -4.70 -7.70
C ALA A 16 7.12 -5.62 -8.77
N ARG A 17 7.81 -5.04 -9.76
CA ARG A 17 8.55 -5.81 -10.78
C ARG A 17 9.68 -6.64 -10.19
N ASN A 18 10.53 -6.02 -9.38
CA ASN A 18 11.66 -6.70 -8.75
C ASN A 18 11.21 -7.88 -7.88
N LEU A 19 10.11 -7.74 -7.15
CA LEU A 19 9.51 -8.83 -6.37
C LEU A 19 9.05 -9.99 -7.25
N ARG A 20 8.40 -9.70 -8.39
CA ARG A 20 7.98 -10.75 -9.33
C ARG A 20 9.16 -11.48 -9.96
N GLU A 21 10.24 -10.75 -10.26
CA GLU A 21 11.44 -11.32 -10.91
C GLU A 21 12.29 -12.15 -9.93
N ASN A 22 12.35 -11.77 -8.65
CA ASN A 22 13.26 -12.37 -7.68
C ASN A 22 12.59 -13.22 -6.59
N ALA A 23 11.26 -13.25 -6.51
CA ALA A 23 10.51 -14.06 -5.55
C ALA A 23 9.43 -14.91 -6.25
N PRO A 24 9.83 -15.96 -7.00
CA PRO A 24 8.90 -16.76 -7.80
C PRO A 24 7.86 -17.52 -6.97
N ASP A 25 8.15 -17.81 -5.69
CA ASP A 25 7.23 -18.50 -4.77
C ASP A 25 6.19 -17.57 -4.13
N TRP A 26 6.23 -16.27 -4.46
CA TRP A 26 5.34 -15.25 -3.91
C TRP A 26 4.31 -14.84 -4.96
N GLU A 27 3.05 -14.81 -4.55
CA GLU A 27 1.97 -14.27 -5.37
C GLU A 27 1.91 -12.76 -5.15
N ILE A 28 2.36 -12.00 -6.14
CA ILE A 28 2.41 -10.54 -6.11
C ILE A 28 1.19 -9.97 -6.83
N LYS A 29 0.27 -9.36 -6.08
CA LYS A 29 -0.80 -8.51 -6.60
C LYS A 29 -0.37 -7.05 -6.54
N GLU A 30 -0.82 -6.26 -7.49
CA GLU A 30 -0.49 -4.84 -7.56
C GLU A 30 -1.76 -4.02 -7.78
N ILE A 31 -1.89 -2.93 -7.04
CA ILE A 31 -2.93 -1.92 -7.23
C ILE A 31 -2.24 -0.57 -7.45
N PRO A 32 -2.36 0.03 -8.65
CA PRO A 32 -1.88 1.39 -8.87
C PRO A 32 -2.85 2.38 -8.23
N LEU A 33 -2.33 3.24 -7.36
CA LEU A 33 -3.07 4.34 -6.76
C LEU A 33 -3.18 5.52 -7.73
N PRO A 34 -4.22 6.37 -7.58
CA PRO A 34 -4.33 7.60 -8.34
C PRO A 34 -3.08 8.47 -8.18
N LYS A 35 -2.54 9.00 -9.30
CA LYS A 35 -1.35 9.88 -9.27
C LYS A 35 -1.60 11.22 -8.57
N ARG A 36 -2.85 11.66 -8.54
CA ARG A 36 -3.27 12.91 -7.89
C ARG A 36 -4.30 12.55 -6.81
N LEU A 37 -3.80 12.35 -5.60
CA LEU A 37 -4.63 12.26 -4.40
C LEU A 37 -4.61 13.62 -3.69
N PRO A 38 -5.71 14.02 -3.03
CA PRO A 38 -5.69 15.19 -2.17
C PRO A 38 -4.74 14.96 -0.98
N GLN A 39 -4.30 16.07 -0.35
CA GLN A 39 -3.45 15.98 0.84
C GLN A 39 -4.17 15.40 2.05
N LEU A 40 -5.48 15.58 2.13
CA LEU A 40 -6.37 15.02 3.15
C LEU A 40 -7.45 14.22 2.43
N ILE A 41 -7.65 12.97 2.82
CA ILE A 41 -8.70 12.09 2.30
C ILE A 41 -9.87 12.15 3.28
N GLU A 42 -10.97 12.77 2.88
CA GLU A 42 -12.19 12.83 3.69
C GLU A 42 -12.95 11.50 3.66
N ASP A 43 -13.10 10.93 2.46
CA ASP A 43 -13.69 9.62 2.24
C ASP A 43 -12.71 8.71 1.46
N PRO A 44 -12.10 7.70 2.12
CA PRO A 44 -11.24 6.73 1.46
C PRO A 44 -11.96 5.93 0.37
N GLU A 45 -13.27 5.69 0.48
CA GLU A 45 -14.04 4.84 -0.43
C GLU A 45 -13.97 5.34 -1.88
N GLU A 46 -13.91 6.64 -2.08
CA GLU A 46 -13.82 7.27 -3.40
C GLU A 46 -12.55 6.89 -4.18
N PHE A 47 -11.52 6.44 -3.48
CA PHE A 47 -10.20 6.13 -4.04
C PHE A 47 -9.85 4.64 -4.00
N LEU A 48 -10.75 3.81 -3.48
CA LEU A 48 -10.54 2.37 -3.39
C LEU A 48 -11.19 1.67 -4.58
N PRO A 49 -10.54 0.63 -5.14
CA PRO A 49 -11.20 -0.23 -6.11
C PRO A 49 -12.29 -1.05 -5.43
N GLU A 50 -13.33 -1.42 -6.20
CA GLU A 50 -14.44 -2.25 -5.72
C GLU A 50 -13.97 -3.59 -5.13
N ASN A 51 -12.89 -4.16 -5.69
CA ASN A 51 -12.35 -5.43 -5.25
C ASN A 51 -10.88 -5.30 -4.88
N ILE A 52 -10.55 -5.63 -3.64
CA ILE A 52 -9.19 -5.65 -3.11
C ILE A 52 -8.83 -7.12 -2.86
N PRO A 53 -7.76 -7.64 -3.49
CA PRO A 53 -7.39 -9.03 -3.32
C PRO A 53 -6.86 -9.28 -1.91
N GLN A 54 -7.17 -10.47 -1.41
CA GLN A 54 -6.67 -10.99 -0.14
C GLN A 54 -5.14 -11.13 -0.18
N ALA A 55 -4.46 -10.59 0.82
CA ALA A 55 -3.01 -10.62 0.92
C ALA A 55 -2.58 -10.80 2.38
N GLY A 56 -1.51 -11.57 2.61
CA GLY A 56 -0.96 -11.72 3.97
C GLY A 56 -0.07 -10.54 4.38
N LEU A 57 0.43 -9.79 3.40
CA LEU A 57 1.33 -8.64 3.56
C LEU A 57 0.92 -7.54 2.58
N LEU A 58 0.80 -6.31 3.07
CA LEU A 58 0.62 -5.10 2.27
C LEU A 58 1.93 -4.34 2.17
N LEU A 59 2.37 -3.99 0.96
CA LEU A 59 3.53 -3.15 0.69
C LEU A 59 3.06 -1.84 0.07
N ALA A 60 3.10 -0.75 0.84
CA ALA A 60 2.51 0.52 0.45
C ALA A 60 3.51 1.46 -0.22
N ALA A 61 3.92 1.21 -1.47
CA ALA A 61 4.83 2.09 -2.21
C ALA A 61 4.11 3.32 -2.82
N GLY A 62 3.40 4.06 -1.96
CA GLY A 62 2.79 5.35 -2.28
C GLY A 62 3.79 6.50 -2.13
N GLU A 63 3.65 7.53 -2.97
CA GLU A 63 4.56 8.69 -3.07
C GLU A 63 3.88 10.00 -2.61
N SER A 64 2.74 9.92 -1.91
CA SER A 64 1.96 11.08 -1.46
C SER A 64 1.29 10.90 -0.09
N PRO A 65 0.98 12.00 0.64
CA PRO A 65 0.25 11.94 1.90
C PRO A 65 -1.14 11.28 1.78
N GLY A 66 -1.83 11.51 0.66
CA GLY A 66 -3.12 10.87 0.39
C GLY A 66 -3.00 9.35 0.26
N ALA A 67 -1.94 8.85 -0.37
CA ALA A 67 -1.69 7.42 -0.47
C ALA A 67 -1.48 6.77 0.91
N ALA A 68 -0.77 7.46 1.81
CA ALA A 68 -0.55 6.98 3.18
C ALA A 68 -1.87 6.84 3.97
N GLN A 69 -2.83 7.74 3.74
CA GLN A 69 -4.14 7.71 4.38
C GLN A 69 -5.04 6.55 3.91
N LEU A 70 -4.80 6.00 2.71
CA LEU A 70 -5.55 4.84 2.20
C LEU A 70 -5.05 3.51 2.77
N ILE A 71 -3.82 3.46 3.32
CA ILE A 71 -3.17 2.24 3.83
C ILE A 71 -4.05 1.46 4.82
N PRO A 72 -4.69 2.09 5.84
CA PRO A 72 -5.49 1.36 6.81
C PRO A 72 -6.66 0.59 6.17
N GLU A 73 -7.36 1.21 5.20
CA GLU A 73 -8.51 0.58 4.57
C GLU A 73 -8.07 -0.53 3.61
N PHE A 74 -6.95 -0.36 2.89
CA PHE A 74 -6.33 -1.45 2.13
C PHE A 74 -5.91 -2.61 3.03
N ALA A 75 -5.29 -2.33 4.18
CA ALA A 75 -4.85 -3.37 5.12
C ALA A 75 -6.04 -4.17 5.65
N LYS A 76 -7.13 -3.48 6.01
CA LYS A 76 -8.37 -4.09 6.49
C LYS A 76 -9.03 -4.96 5.42
N ARG A 77 -9.24 -4.43 4.21
CA ARG A 77 -9.95 -5.12 3.13
C ARG A 77 -9.16 -6.26 2.49
N SER A 78 -7.84 -6.16 2.48
CA SER A 78 -6.97 -7.26 2.03
C SER A 78 -6.72 -8.32 3.11
N GLU A 79 -7.22 -8.13 4.34
CA GLU A 79 -6.94 -8.96 5.52
C GLU A 79 -5.42 -9.12 5.79
N ALA A 80 -4.66 -8.07 5.49
CA ALA A 80 -3.22 -8.08 5.66
C ALA A 80 -2.84 -8.24 7.14
N ARG A 81 -1.99 -9.23 7.42
CA ARG A 81 -1.45 -9.49 8.76
C ARG A 81 -0.24 -8.64 9.08
N GLY A 82 0.33 -8.01 8.05
CA GLY A 82 1.45 -7.08 8.18
C GLY A 82 1.38 -6.00 7.10
N VAL A 83 1.90 -4.84 7.43
CA VAL A 83 2.00 -3.69 6.52
C VAL A 83 3.44 -3.19 6.54
N ILE A 84 4.02 -3.04 5.36
CA ILE A 84 5.29 -2.35 5.14
C ILE A 84 4.95 -1.05 4.42
N ALA A 85 5.09 0.07 5.12
CA ALA A 85 4.90 1.39 4.58
C ALA A 85 6.25 2.14 4.56
N PRO A 86 6.62 2.82 3.47
CA PRO A 86 7.76 3.71 3.42
C PRO A 86 7.64 4.77 4.52
N VAL A 87 8.73 4.95 5.28
CA VAL A 87 8.85 5.95 6.35
C VAL A 87 9.38 7.30 5.81
N ASP A 88 9.34 7.50 4.49
CA ASP A 88 10.01 8.63 3.83
C ASP A 88 9.52 10.01 4.31
N ASN A 89 8.35 10.08 4.98
CA ASN A 89 8.04 11.18 5.88
C ASN A 89 7.23 10.73 7.10
N SER A 90 7.90 10.65 8.26
CA SER A 90 7.26 10.34 9.56
C SER A 90 6.07 11.24 9.91
N ALA A 91 5.94 12.43 9.31
CA ALA A 91 4.80 13.33 9.47
C ALA A 91 3.53 12.87 8.74
N TRP A 92 3.59 11.88 7.84
CA TRP A 92 2.47 11.44 7.00
C TRP A 92 1.83 10.13 7.48
N LEU A 93 2.36 9.52 8.54
CA LEU A 93 1.81 8.28 9.08
C LEU A 93 0.70 8.59 10.09
N PRO A 94 -0.51 8.01 9.95
CA PRO A 94 -1.55 8.15 10.96
C PRO A 94 -1.05 7.59 12.31
N PRO A 95 -1.53 8.13 13.46
CA PRO A 95 -1.14 7.63 14.77
C PRO A 95 -1.47 6.13 14.89
N GLY A 96 -0.45 5.28 15.05
CA GLY A 96 -0.64 3.83 15.23
C GLY A 96 0.33 2.93 14.46
N VAL A 97 1.02 3.43 13.43
CA VAL A 97 1.98 2.66 12.61
C VAL A 97 3.32 2.40 13.35
N TRP A 98 3.50 2.94 14.56
CA TRP A 98 4.79 2.98 15.27
C TRP A 98 5.02 1.91 16.36
N ARG A 99 4.06 1.00 16.62
CA ARG A 99 4.24 0.02 17.71
C ARG A 99 4.71 -1.34 17.20
N ILE A 100 6.02 -1.54 17.23
CA ILE A 100 6.65 -2.85 17.35
C ILE A 100 6.80 -3.10 18.86
N SER A 101 6.04 -4.05 19.40
CA SER A 101 6.27 -4.66 20.72
C SER A 101 6.94 -6.01 20.54
#